data_AF-A0A6P1AG09-F1
#
_entry.id   AF-A0A6P1AG09-F1
#
_cell.length_a   1.000
_cell.length_b   1.000
_cell.length_c   1.000
_cell.angle_alpha   90.00
_cell.angle_beta   90.00
_cell.angle_gamma   90.00
#
_symmetry.space_group_name_H-M   'P 1'
#
loop_
_entity.id
_entity.type
_entity.pdbx_description
1 polymer ?
#
loop_
_entity_poly.entity_id
_entity_poly.type
_entity_poly.pdbx_seq_one_letter_code
_entity_poly.pdbx_strand_id
1 'polypeptide(L)'
;MNSDRTVIIKEDILIVDDTLENLRLLSTMLLKQGYNVRKALNGQMALKAVETVVPDLILLDIMMPDMDGYQVCQRLKQQSSTAEIPVIFLSALNEVFDKVKAFEVGGVDYITKPYQFEEVLIRIQNQLALKTAEREILQLNSQLEKRVQERTQQLEIANARLLEMALHDSLTGLPNRALFMKRLQSALQEVKANKSSQFAVLFLDCDRFKVINDSLGHLVGDELLIAIAARLQSCLSNGDTLARLGGDEFAILFTEIENISNAIQMATRILDLFSHPFQLQRREVFINASIGITLGNCDYEQPEHLLRDADTAMYRAKALGKGQFHIFDPEMHSVALRLLQLENDLRRAIERQEFVLHYQPIIDLNQGKISGFEALVRWQHPTRGLVSPGLFIPIAEETGLINPIGHWVMKQACRQLISWQQQKLVNDNLSISVNLSVRQFSQPNLIEQIDRVLAETLLNPQCLKLEITESAIMDNSQSAATILEELRKRQIHLSIDDFGTGYSSLSYLHSFRVDLLKIDKSFVQRLNGTSSNLGLIPAIISIAQTMGMKAIAEGIETTQQLIQLKKLNCDFGQGYLFSEPLNSKNVVELITSDPHW
;
A
#
# COMPACT_ATOMS: atom_id res chain seq x y z
N MET A 1 16.56 -22.15 55.30
CA MET A 1 17.59 -22.41 56.33
C MET A 1 18.86 -22.84 55.64
N ASN A 2 19.71 -21.90 55.27
CA ASN A 2 21.13 -22.14 55.03
C ASN A 2 21.83 -20.96 55.71
N SER A 3 22.42 -21.23 56.87
CA SER A 3 23.17 -20.23 57.62
C SER A 3 24.47 -19.97 56.88
N ASP A 4 24.53 -18.84 56.16
CA ASP A 4 25.80 -18.25 55.74
C ASP A 4 26.64 -18.00 56.99
N ARG A 5 27.61 -18.90 57.23
CA ARG A 5 28.73 -18.60 58.11
C ARG A 5 29.58 -17.57 57.39
N THR A 6 29.28 -16.29 57.58
CA THR A 6 30.16 -15.19 57.20
C THR A 6 31.47 -15.42 57.95
N VAL A 7 32.50 -15.88 57.25
CA VAL A 7 33.87 -15.89 57.76
C VAL A 7 34.21 -14.43 57.99
N ILE A 8 34.22 -13.99 59.24
CA ILE A 8 34.68 -12.64 59.59
C ILE A 8 36.19 -12.65 59.31
N ILE A 9 36.57 -12.11 58.15
CA ILE A 9 37.96 -11.88 57.80
C ILE A 9 38.44 -10.82 58.79
N LYS A 10 39.31 -11.21 59.71
CA LYS A 10 39.93 -10.30 60.68
C LYS A 10 40.97 -9.45 59.93
N GLU A 11 40.88 -8.14 60.06
CA GLU A 11 41.85 -7.23 59.46
C GLU A 11 43.24 -7.48 60.04
N ASP A 12 44.25 -7.52 59.16
CA ASP A 12 45.62 -7.87 59.50
C ASP A 12 46.48 -6.63 59.76
N ILE A 13 47.00 -6.50 60.97
CA ILE A 13 47.82 -5.37 61.40
C ILE A 13 49.25 -5.85 61.63
N LEU A 14 50.21 -5.23 60.95
CA LEU A 14 51.63 -5.45 61.19
C LEU A 14 52.17 -4.37 62.13
N ILE A 15 52.71 -4.78 63.27
CA ILE A 15 53.36 -3.90 64.23
C ILE A 15 54.87 -4.05 64.06
N VAL A 16 55.56 -2.93 63.88
CA VAL A 16 57.00 -2.86 63.72
C VAL A 16 57.56 -1.92 64.78
N ASP A 17 58.31 -2.47 65.73
CA ASP A 17 58.92 -1.73 66.84
C ASP A 17 60.12 -2.54 67.32
N ASP A 18 61.25 -1.89 67.61
CA ASP A 18 62.49 -2.56 68.04
C ASP A 18 62.44 -2.99 69.50
N THR A 19 61.48 -2.46 70.28
CA THR A 19 61.26 -2.83 71.67
C THR A 19 60.23 -3.97 71.82
N LEU A 20 60.67 -5.07 72.44
CA LEU A 20 59.82 -6.24 72.70
C LEU A 20 58.60 -5.92 73.59
N GLU A 21 58.70 -4.93 74.47
CA GLU A 21 57.63 -4.50 75.36
C GLU A 21 56.48 -3.82 74.60
N ASN A 22 56.79 -2.88 73.70
CA ASN A 22 55.78 -2.22 72.85
C ASN A 22 55.09 -3.23 71.95
N LEU A 23 55.85 -4.14 71.32
CA LEU A 23 55.28 -5.20 70.50
C LEU A 23 54.33 -6.09 71.30
N ARG A 24 54.68 -6.48 72.53
CA ARG A 24 53.81 -7.30 73.41
C ARG A 24 52.56 -6.55 73.83
N LEU A 25 52.69 -5.27 74.22
CA LEU A 25 51.60 -4.43 74.66
C LEU A 25 50.56 -4.23 73.54
N LEU A 26 51.00 -3.66 72.41
CA LEU A 26 50.12 -3.37 71.27
C LEU A 26 49.51 -4.65 70.69
N SER A 27 50.29 -5.74 70.55
CA SER A 27 49.73 -7.00 70.04
C SER A 27 48.68 -7.60 70.97
N THR A 28 48.91 -7.60 72.29
CA THR A 28 47.92 -8.12 73.24
C THR A 28 46.62 -7.32 73.20
N MET A 29 46.72 -6.00 73.11
CA MET A 29 45.55 -5.13 73.10
C MET A 29 44.78 -5.20 71.77
N LEU A 30 45.46 -5.22 70.63
CA LEU A 30 44.82 -5.36 69.30
C LEU A 30 44.22 -6.75 69.07
N LEU A 31 44.88 -7.83 69.54
CA LEU A 31 44.30 -9.18 69.51
C LEU A 31 42.99 -9.26 70.32
N LYS A 32 42.90 -8.57 71.46
CA LYS A 32 41.65 -8.49 72.26
C LYS A 32 40.53 -7.77 71.54
N GLN A 33 40.85 -6.81 70.66
CA GLN A 33 39.88 -6.10 69.81
C GLN A 33 39.48 -6.90 68.57
N GLY A 34 40.07 -8.08 68.35
CA GLY A 34 39.67 -9.00 67.29
C GLY A 34 40.50 -8.96 66.02
N TYR A 35 41.50 -8.07 65.93
CA TYR A 35 42.42 -8.00 64.78
C TYR A 35 43.34 -9.21 64.69
N ASN A 36 43.81 -9.53 63.49
CA ASN A 36 44.97 -10.40 63.32
C ASN A 36 46.23 -9.54 63.44
N VAL A 37 47.21 -9.98 64.23
CA VAL A 37 48.38 -9.14 64.54
C VAL A 37 49.67 -9.88 64.23
N ARG A 38 50.48 -9.29 63.35
CA ARG A 38 51.85 -9.72 63.04
C ARG A 38 52.85 -8.74 63.64
N LYS A 39 54.04 -9.23 63.95
CA LYS A 39 55.09 -8.46 64.65
C LYS A 39 56.40 -8.55 63.88
N ALA A 40 57.11 -7.43 63.79
CA ALA A 40 58.47 -7.35 63.28
C ALA A 40 59.33 -6.51 64.24
N LEU A 41 60.58 -6.94 64.46
CA LEU A 41 61.51 -6.29 65.40
C LEU A 41 62.41 -5.23 64.73
N ASN A 42 62.40 -5.16 63.40
CA ASN A 42 63.19 -4.21 62.63
C ASN A 42 62.62 -4.04 61.23
N GLY A 43 63.12 -3.04 60.49
CA GLY A 43 62.66 -2.73 59.14
C GLY A 43 62.82 -3.86 58.12
N GLN A 44 63.90 -4.67 58.21
CA GLN A 44 64.10 -5.80 57.29
C GLN A 44 63.05 -6.89 57.49
N MET A 45 62.75 -7.23 58.75
CA MET A 45 61.69 -8.17 59.08
C MET A 45 60.31 -7.66 58.64
N ALA A 46 60.07 -6.34 58.76
CA ALA A 46 58.82 -5.74 58.30
C ALA A 46 58.63 -5.89 56.79
N LEU A 47 59.62 -5.53 55.98
CA LEU A 47 59.56 -5.66 54.52
C LEU A 47 59.33 -7.12 54.11
N LYS A 48 60.07 -8.06 54.69
CA LYS A 48 59.89 -9.49 54.42
C LYS A 48 58.49 -9.99 54.84
N ALA A 49 57.95 -9.49 55.96
CA ALA A 49 56.61 -9.84 56.41
C ALA A 49 55.53 -9.35 55.44
N VAL A 50 55.68 -8.13 54.91
CA VAL A 50 54.74 -7.57 53.92
C VAL A 50 54.81 -8.32 52.59
N GLU A 51 56.00 -8.74 52.14
CA GLU A 51 56.15 -9.56 50.92
C GLU A 51 55.42 -10.91 51.01
N THR A 52 55.38 -11.52 52.19
CA THR A 52 54.68 -12.80 52.38
C THR A 52 53.16 -12.67 52.38
N VAL A 53 52.63 -11.66 53.07
CA VAL A 53 51.20 -11.34 53.15
C VAL A 53 51.08 -9.84 53.34
N VAL A 54 50.29 -9.18 52.49
CA VAL A 54 50.05 -7.73 52.57
C VAL A 54 49.12 -7.43 53.76
N PRO A 55 49.55 -6.66 54.77
CA PRO A 55 48.69 -6.27 55.88
C PRO A 55 47.67 -5.21 55.45
N ASP A 56 46.58 -5.12 56.21
CA ASP A 56 45.59 -4.08 56.04
C ASP A 56 46.07 -2.72 56.57
N LEU A 57 46.94 -2.73 57.59
CA LEU A 57 47.56 -1.54 58.18
C LEU A 57 48.91 -1.86 58.85
N ILE A 58 49.83 -0.90 58.86
CA ILE A 58 51.13 -1.01 59.54
C ILE A 58 51.23 0.05 60.64
N LEU A 59 51.55 -0.37 61.86
CA LEU A 59 52.04 0.50 62.93
C LEU A 59 53.57 0.44 62.90
N LEU A 60 54.23 1.57 62.67
CA LEU A 60 55.65 1.61 62.36
C LEU A 60 56.39 2.57 63.29
N ASP A 61 57.27 2.03 64.13
CA ASP A 61 58.17 2.87 64.90
C ASP A 61 59.14 3.63 63.99
N ILE A 62 59.38 4.90 64.33
CA ILE A 62 60.30 5.74 63.56
C ILE A 62 61.75 5.37 63.89
N MET A 63 62.06 5.19 65.17
CA MET A 63 63.41 4.97 65.65
C MET A 63 63.69 3.48 65.77
N MET A 64 64.40 2.91 64.80
CA MET A 64 64.79 1.50 64.79
C MET A 64 66.24 1.34 64.33
N PRO A 65 66.96 0.30 64.78
CA PRO A 65 68.33 0.03 64.36
C PRO A 65 68.41 -0.35 62.88
N ASP A 66 69.54 0.01 62.26
CA ASP A 66 69.91 -0.22 60.85
C ASP A 66 69.04 0.50 59.80
N MET A 67 67.72 0.44 59.92
CA MET A 67 66.75 1.04 59.01
C MET A 67 65.62 1.70 59.80
N ASP A 68 65.53 3.02 59.69
CA ASP A 68 64.49 3.79 60.36
C ASP A 68 63.11 3.57 59.72
N GLY A 69 62.05 3.94 60.44
CA GLY A 69 60.67 3.79 59.95
C GLY A 69 60.42 4.56 58.65
N TYR A 70 61.06 5.71 58.45
CA TYR A 70 60.88 6.50 57.23
C TYR A 70 61.36 5.74 55.99
N GLN A 71 62.53 5.12 56.06
CA GLN A 71 63.11 4.29 55.01
C GLN A 71 62.25 3.07 54.70
N VAL A 72 61.67 2.44 55.73
CA VAL A 72 60.72 1.31 55.55
C VAL A 72 59.47 1.79 54.81
N CYS A 73 58.83 2.87 55.27
CA CYS A 73 57.64 3.42 54.62
C CYS A 73 57.91 3.81 53.18
N GLN A 74 59.02 4.51 52.90
CA GLN A 74 59.37 4.91 51.56
C GLN A 74 59.52 3.72 50.60
N ARG A 75 60.14 2.61 51.06
CA ARG A 75 60.26 1.38 50.26
C ARG A 75 58.92 0.71 49.99
N LEU A 76 58.03 0.68 50.98
CA LEU A 76 56.66 0.18 50.81
C LEU A 76 55.89 1.05 49.80
N LYS A 77 56.03 2.37 49.88
CA LYS A 77 55.34 3.30 48.97
C LYS A 77 55.87 3.28 47.53
N GLN A 78 57.10 2.82 47.32
CA GLN A 78 57.70 2.66 45.98
C GLN A 78 57.22 1.41 45.23
N GLN A 79 56.60 0.44 45.92
CA GLN A 79 56.15 -0.80 45.30
C GLN A 79 54.63 -0.76 45.08
N SER A 80 54.17 -1.04 43.86
CA SER A 80 52.74 -1.00 43.50
C SER A 80 51.86 -1.96 44.31
N SER A 81 52.41 -3.08 44.79
CA SER A 81 51.69 -4.06 45.61
C SER A 81 51.51 -3.64 47.07
N THR A 82 52.29 -2.68 47.57
CA THR A 82 52.33 -2.28 48.99
C THR A 82 52.12 -0.79 49.20
N ALA A 83 52.07 0.01 48.13
CA ALA A 83 51.90 1.45 48.19
C ALA A 83 50.60 1.90 48.87
N GLU A 84 49.52 1.13 48.70
CA GLU A 84 48.21 1.43 49.28
C GLU A 84 48.04 0.97 50.73
N ILE A 85 49.10 0.45 51.38
CA ILE A 85 49.01 0.07 52.79
C ILE A 85 49.06 1.35 53.65
N PRO A 86 48.06 1.61 54.51
CA PRO A 86 48.13 2.71 55.47
C PRO A 86 49.23 2.44 56.49
N VAL A 87 50.18 3.36 56.60
CA VAL A 87 51.27 3.33 57.58
C VAL A 87 51.01 4.43 58.61
N ILE A 88 50.82 4.02 59.86
CA ILE A 88 50.72 4.93 61.01
C ILE A 88 52.04 4.88 61.76
N PHE A 89 52.72 6.02 61.84
CA PHE A 89 54.00 6.11 62.52
C PHE A 89 53.86 6.19 64.05
N LEU A 90 54.77 5.55 64.79
CA LEU A 90 54.92 5.72 66.23
C LEU A 90 56.15 6.62 66.48
N SER A 91 55.96 7.80 67.07
CA SER A 91 56.99 8.84 67.22
C SER A 91 57.22 9.19 68.69
N ALA A 92 58.43 9.63 69.07
CA ALA A 92 58.70 10.16 70.41
C ALA A 92 58.26 11.63 70.55
N LEU A 93 57.91 12.05 71.77
CA LEU A 93 57.57 13.44 72.11
C LEU A 93 58.81 14.36 72.01
N ASN A 94 59.04 15.04 70.86
CA ASN A 94 59.50 16.45 70.77
C ASN A 94 60.03 16.99 69.41
N GLU A 95 59.82 16.36 68.25
CA GLU A 95 60.23 17.01 66.99
C GLU A 95 59.04 17.33 66.07
N VAL A 96 58.72 18.63 65.91
CA VAL A 96 57.77 19.12 64.90
C VAL A 96 58.20 18.67 63.49
N PHE A 97 59.50 18.45 63.27
CA PHE A 97 60.08 17.93 62.04
C PHE A 97 59.68 16.48 61.72
N ASP A 98 59.40 15.65 62.72
CA ASP A 98 59.03 14.24 62.50
C ASP A 98 57.64 14.08 61.87
N LYS A 99 56.71 14.98 62.19
CA LYS A 99 55.33 14.91 61.69
C LYS A 99 55.26 15.23 60.19
N VAL A 100 55.99 16.26 59.76
CA VAL A 100 56.02 16.66 58.34
C VAL A 100 56.67 15.57 57.50
N LYS A 101 57.82 15.06 57.96
CA LYS A 101 58.57 14.00 57.28
C LYS A 101 57.77 12.70 57.17
N ALA A 102 56.99 12.34 58.20
CA ALA A 102 56.13 11.16 58.19
C ALA A 102 55.11 11.18 57.03
N PHE A 103 54.47 12.32 56.77
CA PHE A 103 53.54 12.45 55.64
C PHE A 103 54.28 12.54 54.30
N GLU A 104 55.45 13.20 54.23
CA GLU A 104 56.25 13.31 53.00
C GLU A 104 56.70 11.95 52.45
N VAL A 105 57.02 10.99 53.33
CA VAL A 105 57.40 9.62 52.91
C VAL A 105 56.20 8.69 52.68
N GLY A 106 54.97 9.22 52.75
CA GLY A 106 53.73 8.50 52.44
C GLY A 106 53.03 7.83 53.64
N GLY A 107 53.38 8.21 54.88
CA GLY A 107 52.60 7.87 56.06
C GLY A 107 51.21 8.52 56.02
N VAL A 108 50.21 7.84 56.57
CA VAL A 108 48.82 8.33 56.57
C VAL A 108 48.39 8.91 57.92
N ASP A 109 49.11 8.60 58.99
CA ASP A 109 48.89 9.16 60.33
C ASP A 109 50.13 8.96 61.23
N TYR A 110 50.09 9.51 62.44
CA TYR A 110 51.12 9.26 63.46
C TYR A 110 50.51 9.22 64.87
N ILE A 111 51.21 8.56 65.80
CA ILE A 111 50.87 8.43 67.21
C ILE A 111 52.12 8.75 68.04
N THR A 112 52.00 9.62 69.04
CA THR A 112 53.12 10.02 69.91
C THR A 112 53.27 9.14 71.15
N LYS A 113 54.49 8.70 71.47
CA LYS A 113 54.88 7.93 72.65
C LYS A 113 55.17 8.85 73.84
N PRO A 114 54.68 8.55 75.06
CA PRO A 114 53.81 7.41 75.40
C PRO A 114 52.36 7.65 74.94
N TYR A 115 51.74 6.63 74.36
CA TYR A 115 50.37 6.68 73.81
C TYR A 115 49.35 5.98 74.72
N GLN A 116 48.10 6.44 74.66
CA GLN A 116 46.95 5.72 75.23
C GLN A 116 46.40 4.72 74.22
N PHE A 117 45.96 3.55 74.66
CA PHE A 117 45.49 2.51 73.74
C PHE A 117 44.24 2.94 72.96
N GLU A 118 43.38 3.74 73.59
CA GLU A 118 42.18 4.31 72.97
C GLU A 118 42.53 5.18 71.77
N GLU A 119 43.61 5.96 71.85
CA GLU A 119 44.10 6.79 70.74
C GLU A 119 44.58 5.91 69.58
N VAL A 120 45.39 4.89 69.86
CA VAL A 120 45.88 3.92 68.86
C VAL A 120 44.71 3.26 68.15
N LEU A 121 43.70 2.82 68.90
CA LEU A 121 42.55 2.10 68.37
C LEU A 121 41.72 2.98 67.42
N ILE A 122 41.41 4.22 67.81
CA ILE A 122 40.62 5.15 66.97
C ILE A 122 41.36 5.45 65.67
N ARG A 123 42.68 5.65 65.73
CA ARG A 123 43.52 5.93 64.55
C ARG A 123 43.51 4.77 63.57
N ILE A 124 43.65 3.54 64.07
CA ILE A 124 43.56 2.32 63.26
C ILE A 124 42.17 2.18 62.63
N GLN A 125 41.11 2.33 63.42
CA GLN A 125 39.73 2.19 62.95
C GLN A 125 39.42 3.20 61.83
N ASN A 126 39.83 4.45 61.98
CA ASN A 126 39.63 5.48 60.96
C ASN A 126 40.32 5.13 59.64
N GLN A 127 41.57 4.68 59.69
CA GLN A 127 42.33 4.33 58.48
C GLN A 127 41.79 3.07 57.79
N LEU A 128 41.37 2.06 58.56
CA LEU A 128 40.73 0.87 58.01
C LEU A 128 39.36 1.20 57.40
N ALA A 129 38.57 2.05 58.05
CA ALA A 129 37.27 2.50 57.54
C ALA A 129 37.42 3.27 56.21
N LEU A 130 38.40 4.19 56.14
CA LEU A 130 38.70 4.96 54.93
C LEU A 130 39.09 4.05 53.76
N LYS A 131 40.02 3.12 53.98
CA LYS A 131 40.43 2.12 52.97
C LYS A 131 39.27 1.25 52.50
N THR A 132 38.36 0.89 53.41
CA THR A 132 37.17 0.09 53.10
C THR A 132 36.20 0.88 52.22
N ALA A 133 35.95 2.15 52.56
CA ALA A 133 35.09 3.03 51.77
C ALA A 133 35.65 3.27 50.36
N GLU A 134 36.97 3.49 50.22
CA GLU A 134 37.61 3.64 48.90
C GLU A 134 37.46 2.40 48.02
N ARG A 135 37.65 1.20 48.60
CA ARG A 135 37.42 -0.07 47.91
C ARG A 135 35.97 -0.23 47.48
N GLU A 136 35.02 0.14 48.33
CA GLU A 136 33.58 0.08 48.02
C GLU A 136 33.22 1.05 46.88
N ILE A 137 33.74 2.28 46.90
CA ILE A 137 33.54 3.26 45.82
C ILE A 137 34.07 2.72 44.48
N LEU A 138 35.28 2.14 44.46
CA LEU A 138 35.85 1.55 43.24
C LEU A 138 35.00 0.40 42.71
N GLN A 139 34.51 -0.47 43.59
CA GLN A 139 33.62 -1.56 43.21
C GLN A 139 32.28 -1.03 42.65
N LEU A 140 31.70 -0.04 43.32
CA LEU A 140 30.42 0.55 42.91
C LEU A 140 30.55 1.28 41.57
N ASN A 141 31.64 2.00 41.35
CA ASN A 141 31.94 2.67 40.08
C ASN A 141 32.07 1.65 38.94
N SER A 142 32.82 0.57 39.14
CA SER A 142 32.95 -0.49 38.13
C SER A 142 31.60 -1.15 37.80
N GLN A 143 30.76 -1.39 38.81
CA GLN A 143 29.40 -1.91 38.59
C GLN A 143 28.51 -0.91 37.85
N LEU A 144 28.62 0.38 38.17
CA LEU A 144 27.88 1.45 37.53
C LEU A 144 28.27 1.57 36.05
N GLU A 145 29.56 1.59 35.74
CA GLU A 145 30.07 1.64 34.36
C GLU A 145 29.53 0.48 33.52
N LYS A 146 29.55 -0.75 34.07
CA LYS A 146 28.99 -1.91 33.41
C LYS A 146 27.49 -1.76 33.15
N ARG A 147 26.72 -1.30 34.14
CA ARG A 147 25.27 -1.06 33.99
C ARG A 147 24.97 0.03 32.97
N VAL A 148 25.75 1.11 32.95
CA VAL A 148 25.61 2.19 31.97
C VAL A 148 25.85 1.65 30.58
N GLN A 149 26.92 0.89 30.36
CA GLN A 149 27.21 0.29 29.06
C GLN A 149 26.10 -0.66 28.59
N GLU A 150 25.62 -1.55 29.46
CA GLU A 150 24.50 -2.45 29.16
C GLU A 150 23.22 -1.67 28.80
N ARG A 151 22.90 -0.60 29.55
CA ARG A 151 21.72 0.23 29.27
C ARG A 151 21.84 1.03 27.98
N THR A 152 23.00 1.59 27.68
CA THR A 152 23.25 2.32 26.43
C THR A 152 23.08 1.40 25.23
N GLN A 153 23.64 0.19 25.29
CA GLN A 153 23.46 -0.81 24.22
C GLN A 153 21.99 -1.23 24.05
N GLN A 154 21.24 -1.42 25.15
CA GLN A 154 19.80 -1.71 25.09
C GLN A 154 19.01 -0.56 24.43
N LEU A 155 19.34 0.69 24.78
CA LEU A 155 18.71 1.87 24.20
C LEU A 155 19.00 2.01 22.71
N GLU A 156 20.23 1.76 22.27
CA GLU A 156 20.60 1.77 20.85
C GLU A 156 19.80 0.73 20.05
N ILE A 157 19.72 -0.51 20.54
CA ILE A 157 18.95 -1.59 19.91
C ILE A 157 17.45 -1.24 19.86
N ALA A 158 16.90 -0.72 20.95
CA ALA A 158 15.50 -0.33 21.02
C ALA A 158 15.18 0.82 20.04
N ASN A 159 16.04 1.85 19.98
CA ASN A 159 15.88 2.97 19.05
C ASN A 159 16.03 2.53 17.59
N ALA A 160 16.96 1.63 17.28
CA ALA A 160 17.11 1.09 15.94
C ALA A 160 15.83 0.35 15.49
N ARG A 161 15.25 -0.48 16.35
CA ARG A 161 13.98 -1.16 16.08
C ARG A 161 12.81 -0.18 15.93
N LEU A 162 12.74 0.85 16.77
CA LEU A 162 11.70 1.88 16.64
C LEU A 162 11.81 2.63 15.31
N LEU A 163 13.03 2.97 14.87
CA LEU A 163 13.26 3.58 13.57
C LEU A 163 12.88 2.65 12.41
N GLU A 164 13.21 1.37 12.52
CA GLU A 164 12.83 0.35 11.52
C GLU A 164 11.31 0.25 11.38
N MET A 165 10.58 0.12 12.50
CA MET A 165 9.11 0.08 12.54
C MET A 165 8.46 1.38 12.06
N ALA A 166 9.10 2.53 12.30
CA ALA A 166 8.58 3.82 11.87
C ALA A 166 8.76 4.07 10.36
N LEU A 167 9.69 3.37 9.69
CA LEU A 167 10.08 3.62 8.30
C LEU A 167 9.79 2.46 7.33
N HIS A 168 9.41 1.29 7.84
CA HIS A 168 9.10 0.11 7.02
C HIS A 168 7.69 -0.42 7.31
N ASP A 169 7.11 -1.07 6.33
CA ASP A 169 5.85 -1.81 6.42
C ASP A 169 6.09 -3.15 7.14
N SER A 170 5.31 -3.41 8.19
CA SER A 170 5.51 -4.59 9.04
C SER A 170 5.22 -5.92 8.35
N LEU A 171 4.44 -5.93 7.27
CA LEU A 171 4.06 -7.15 6.57
C LEU A 171 5.08 -7.53 5.50
N THR A 172 5.44 -6.57 4.65
CA THR A 172 6.30 -6.79 3.48
C THR A 172 7.78 -6.49 3.73
N GLY A 173 8.10 -5.77 4.81
CA GLY A 173 9.46 -5.28 5.10
C GLY A 173 9.93 -4.16 4.19
N LEU A 174 9.11 -3.73 3.23
CA LEU A 174 9.42 -2.62 2.33
C LEU A 174 9.39 -1.28 3.06
N PRO A 175 10.09 -0.24 2.56
CA PRO A 175 9.82 1.14 2.93
C PRO A 175 8.32 1.46 3.01
N ASN A 176 7.92 2.15 4.08
CA ASN A 176 6.56 2.65 4.20
C ASN A 176 6.41 4.02 3.54
N ARG A 177 5.19 4.56 3.58
CA ARG A 177 4.87 5.89 3.03
C ARG A 177 5.79 7.00 3.56
N ALA A 178 6.17 6.97 4.84
CA ALA A 178 7.03 8.01 5.42
C ALA A 178 8.44 7.99 4.82
N LEU A 179 9.05 6.80 4.70
CA LEU A 179 10.37 6.66 4.09
C LEU A 179 10.34 6.96 2.59
N PHE A 180 9.29 6.53 1.88
CA PHE A 180 9.09 6.84 0.47
C PHE A 180 9.03 8.34 0.21
N MET A 181 8.20 9.07 0.98
CA MET A 181 8.06 10.52 0.85
C MET A 181 9.38 11.25 1.12
N LYS A 182 10.16 10.79 2.10
CA LYS A 182 11.50 11.36 2.37
C LYS A 182 12.44 11.18 1.17
N ARG A 183 12.47 10.00 0.55
CA ARG A 183 13.31 9.73 -0.64
C ARG A 183 12.83 10.51 -1.87
N LEU A 184 11.52 10.60 -2.06
CA LEU A 184 10.91 11.40 -3.13
C LEU A 184 11.25 12.89 -2.98
N GLN A 185 11.25 13.40 -1.74
CA GLN A 185 11.66 14.78 -1.48
C GLN A 185 13.14 15.01 -1.81
N SER A 186 14.03 14.07 -1.49
CA SER A 186 15.44 14.14 -1.88
C SER A 186 15.62 14.14 -3.40
N ALA A 187 14.93 13.25 -4.12
CA ALA A 187 14.97 13.20 -5.59
C ALA A 187 14.47 14.52 -6.22
N LEU A 188 13.41 15.11 -5.65
CA LEU A 188 12.89 16.41 -6.11
C LEU A 188 13.88 17.56 -5.88
N GLN A 189 14.58 17.56 -4.74
CA GLN A 189 15.64 18.55 -4.47
C GLN A 189 16.81 18.41 -5.45
N GLU A 190 17.18 17.18 -5.80
CA GLU A 190 18.25 16.90 -6.75
C GLU A 190 17.92 17.41 -8.16
N VAL A 191 16.70 17.17 -8.66
CA VAL A 191 16.25 17.70 -9.97
C VAL A 191 16.20 19.24 -9.98
N LYS A 192 15.88 19.87 -8.84
CA LYS A 192 15.93 21.34 -8.72
C LYS A 192 17.36 21.87 -8.78
N ALA A 193 18.32 21.14 -8.22
CA ALA A 193 19.73 21.49 -8.27
C ALA A 193 20.37 21.20 -9.65
N ASN A 194 19.98 20.09 -10.28
CA ASN A 194 20.46 19.67 -11.59
C ASN A 194 19.28 19.44 -12.55
N LYS A 195 18.98 20.45 -13.37
CA LYS A 195 17.85 20.43 -14.33
C LYS A 195 17.95 19.33 -15.40
N SER A 196 19.13 18.72 -15.55
CA SER A 196 19.37 17.63 -16.49
C SER A 196 18.95 16.26 -15.94
N SER A 197 18.84 16.12 -14.62
CA SER A 197 18.42 14.89 -13.97
C SER A 197 16.89 14.74 -14.04
N GLN A 198 16.42 13.52 -14.27
CA GLN A 198 15.00 13.16 -14.24
C GLN A 198 14.79 11.92 -13.38
N PHE A 199 13.63 11.85 -12.72
CA PHE A 199 13.18 10.65 -12.00
C PHE A 199 11.74 10.34 -12.39
N ALA A 200 11.29 9.11 -12.14
CA ALA A 200 9.89 8.74 -12.32
C ALA A 200 9.32 8.12 -11.04
N VAL A 201 8.03 8.36 -10.84
CA VAL A 201 7.22 7.72 -9.80
C VAL A 201 6.19 6.83 -10.48
N LEU A 202 6.16 5.56 -10.11
CA LEU A 202 5.10 4.63 -10.46
C LEU A 202 4.23 4.40 -9.23
N PHE A 203 2.92 4.53 -9.39
CA PHE A 203 1.93 4.15 -8.40
C PHE A 203 1.19 2.92 -8.89
N LEU A 204 1.14 1.86 -8.08
CA LEU A 204 0.57 0.57 -8.44
C LEU A 204 -0.53 0.21 -7.46
N ASP A 205 -1.63 -0.31 -7.99
CA ASP A 205 -2.72 -0.88 -7.21
C ASP A 205 -3.10 -2.25 -7.78
N CYS A 206 -3.30 -3.22 -6.89
CA CYS A 206 -3.59 -4.59 -7.29
C CYS A 206 -5.09 -4.77 -7.60
N ASP A 207 -5.40 -5.07 -8.86
CA ASP A 207 -6.79 -5.10 -9.33
C ASP A 207 -7.60 -6.19 -8.62
N ARG A 208 -8.75 -5.78 -8.07
CA ARG A 208 -9.72 -6.67 -7.38
C ARG A 208 -9.12 -7.40 -6.16
N PHE A 209 -8.06 -6.89 -5.52
CA PHE A 209 -7.49 -7.49 -4.32
C PHE A 209 -8.51 -7.70 -3.19
N LYS A 210 -9.46 -6.77 -3.04
CA LYS A 210 -10.58 -6.92 -2.09
C LYS A 210 -11.39 -8.21 -2.32
N VAL A 211 -11.63 -8.59 -3.57
CA VAL A 211 -12.36 -9.84 -3.89
C VAL A 211 -11.58 -11.07 -3.41
N ILE A 212 -10.25 -11.03 -3.49
CA ILE A 212 -9.38 -12.10 -2.99
C ILE A 212 -9.48 -12.18 -1.46
N ASN A 213 -9.43 -11.05 -0.75
CA ASN A 213 -9.61 -11.02 0.70
C ASN A 213 -10.98 -11.55 1.11
N ASP A 214 -12.04 -11.11 0.43
CA ASP A 214 -13.42 -11.49 0.74
C ASP A 214 -13.69 -12.98 0.42
N SER A 215 -13.01 -13.53 -0.59
CA SER A 215 -13.23 -14.92 -1.05
C SER A 215 -12.30 -15.94 -0.38
N LEU A 216 -11.04 -15.58 -0.13
CA LEU A 216 -9.99 -16.51 0.32
C LEU A 216 -9.47 -16.19 1.73
N GLY A 217 -9.85 -15.04 2.30
CA GLY A 217 -9.48 -14.58 3.64
C GLY A 217 -8.22 -13.73 3.66
N HIS A 218 -8.11 -12.88 4.68
CA HIS A 218 -7.02 -11.92 4.83
C HIS A 218 -5.62 -12.54 4.93
N LEU A 219 -5.48 -13.74 5.51
CA LEU A 219 -4.18 -14.43 5.58
C LEU A 219 -3.62 -14.76 4.18
N VAL A 220 -4.50 -15.12 3.24
CA VAL A 220 -4.10 -15.38 1.85
C VAL A 220 -3.77 -14.07 1.13
N GLY A 221 -4.51 -13.00 1.44
CA GLY A 221 -4.18 -11.66 0.96
C GLY A 221 -2.80 -11.19 1.44
N ASP A 222 -2.46 -11.44 2.70
CA ASP A 222 -1.16 -11.10 3.28
C ASP A 222 -0.01 -11.88 2.61
N GLU A 223 -0.18 -13.20 2.40
CA GLU A 223 0.79 -14.00 1.63
C GLU A 223 0.95 -13.47 0.20
N LEU A 224 -0.14 -13.06 -0.43
CA LEU A 224 -0.12 -12.50 -1.79
C LEU A 224 0.63 -11.17 -1.82
N LEU A 225 0.43 -10.28 -0.85
CA LEU A 225 1.15 -9.00 -0.77
C LEU A 225 2.66 -9.21 -0.58
N ILE A 226 3.06 -10.19 0.23
CA ILE A 226 4.47 -10.56 0.39
C ILE A 226 5.04 -11.09 -0.94
N ALA A 227 4.30 -11.94 -1.66
CA ALA A 227 4.72 -12.47 -2.94
C ALA A 227 4.82 -11.37 -4.03
N ILE A 228 3.88 -10.41 -4.02
CA ILE A 228 3.90 -9.22 -4.89
C ILE A 228 5.13 -8.37 -4.59
N ALA A 229 5.40 -8.06 -3.31
CA ALA A 229 6.58 -7.30 -2.90
C ALA A 229 7.88 -7.94 -3.41
N ALA A 230 8.04 -9.26 -3.20
CA ALA A 230 9.21 -10.00 -3.67
C ALA A 230 9.36 -9.98 -5.20
N ARG A 231 8.25 -10.14 -5.94
CA ARG A 231 8.25 -10.11 -7.41
C ARG A 231 8.61 -8.72 -7.93
N LEU A 232 8.01 -7.66 -7.39
CA LEU A 232 8.36 -6.28 -7.74
C LEU A 232 9.84 -5.99 -7.46
N GLN A 233 10.34 -6.40 -6.30
CA GLN A 233 11.73 -6.16 -5.91
C GLN A 233 12.75 -6.85 -6.82
N SER A 234 12.41 -8.01 -7.39
CA SER A 234 13.26 -8.70 -8.38
C SER A 234 13.46 -7.93 -9.70
N CYS A 235 12.63 -6.92 -9.97
CA CYS A 235 12.69 -6.11 -11.19
C CYS A 235 13.58 -4.88 -11.04
N LEU A 236 13.87 -4.49 -9.80
CA LEU A 236 14.41 -3.18 -9.46
C LEU A 236 15.92 -3.25 -9.25
N SER A 237 16.60 -2.15 -9.58
CA SER A 237 18.03 -2.00 -9.39
C SER A 237 18.35 -1.41 -8.01
N ASN A 238 19.62 -1.48 -7.57
CA ASN A 238 20.03 -1.02 -6.24
C ASN A 238 19.78 0.47 -5.93
N GLY A 239 19.54 1.30 -6.94
CA GLY A 239 19.17 2.72 -6.77
C GLY A 239 17.66 2.97 -6.63
N ASP A 240 16.82 2.03 -7.07
CA ASP A 240 15.38 2.22 -7.08
C ASP A 240 14.79 1.99 -5.69
N THR A 241 13.69 2.68 -5.40
CA THR A 241 12.97 2.49 -4.14
C THR A 241 11.60 1.89 -4.40
N LEU A 242 11.35 0.69 -3.87
CA LEU A 242 10.02 0.12 -3.75
C LEU A 242 9.46 0.41 -2.35
N ALA A 243 8.21 0.83 -2.27
CA ALA A 243 7.50 1.05 -1.02
C ALA A 243 6.08 0.50 -1.07
N ARG A 244 5.55 0.14 0.10
CA ARG A 244 4.12 -0.14 0.28
C ARG A 244 3.48 1.05 0.99
N LEU A 245 2.47 1.65 0.37
CA LEU A 245 1.83 2.86 0.89
C LEU A 245 0.70 2.55 1.87
N GLY A 246 0.03 1.41 1.66
CA GLY A 246 -1.04 0.89 2.50
C GLY A 246 -1.93 -0.05 1.69
N GLY A 247 -2.64 -0.97 2.34
CA GLY A 247 -3.54 -1.90 1.66
C GLY A 247 -2.83 -2.70 0.56
N ASP A 248 -3.33 -2.58 -0.67
CA ASP A 248 -2.84 -3.18 -1.92
C ASP A 248 -2.08 -2.20 -2.82
N GLU A 249 -1.70 -1.04 -2.28
CA GLU A 249 -1.00 0.03 -3.00
C GLU A 249 0.52 -0.02 -2.79
N PHE A 250 1.25 0.03 -3.91
CA PHE A 250 2.70 0.08 -3.94
C PHE A 250 3.16 1.32 -4.72
N ALA A 251 4.33 1.84 -4.38
CA ALA A 251 4.97 2.91 -5.14
C ALA A 251 6.43 2.59 -5.42
N ILE A 252 6.87 2.96 -6.62
CA ILE A 252 8.25 2.79 -7.06
C ILE A 252 8.80 4.16 -7.46
N LEU A 253 10.00 4.49 -6.96
CA LEU A 253 10.75 5.67 -7.33
C LEU A 253 12.02 5.23 -8.07
N PHE A 254 12.17 5.69 -9.30
CA PHE A 254 13.37 5.50 -10.14
C PHE A 254 14.18 6.79 -10.13
N THR A 255 15.34 6.79 -9.48
CA THR A 255 16.09 8.03 -9.19
C THR A 255 17.01 8.52 -10.31
N GLU A 256 17.18 7.76 -11.40
CA GLU A 256 18.03 8.15 -12.53
C GLU A 256 17.45 7.60 -13.84
N ILE A 257 16.57 8.38 -14.48
CA ILE A 257 16.05 8.03 -15.81
C ILE A 257 16.54 9.02 -16.85
N GLU A 258 16.93 8.50 -18.01
CA GLU A 258 17.29 9.33 -19.17
C GLU A 258 16.04 9.88 -19.88
N ASN A 259 14.97 9.08 -19.90
CA ASN A 259 13.71 9.44 -20.56
C ASN A 259 12.53 8.69 -19.94
N ILE A 260 11.32 9.09 -20.35
CA ILE A 260 10.06 8.43 -19.95
C ILE A 260 9.95 7.00 -20.45
N SER A 261 10.61 6.66 -21.56
CA SER A 261 10.57 5.31 -22.14
C SER A 261 11.14 4.27 -21.17
N ASN A 262 12.12 4.61 -20.34
CA ASN A 262 12.63 3.73 -19.28
C ASN A 262 11.52 3.38 -18.27
N ALA A 263 10.75 4.38 -17.83
CA ALA A 263 9.63 4.17 -16.90
C ALA A 263 8.51 3.33 -17.54
N ILE A 264 8.21 3.58 -18.82
CA ILE A 264 7.24 2.80 -19.60
C ILE A 264 7.68 1.33 -19.73
N GLN A 265 8.94 1.08 -20.10
CA GLN A 265 9.48 -0.28 -20.20
C GLN A 265 9.39 -1.03 -18.88
N MET A 266 9.69 -0.36 -17.76
CA MET A 266 9.55 -0.94 -16.43
C MET A 266 8.11 -1.26 -16.07
N ALA A 267 7.16 -0.35 -16.38
CA ALA A 267 5.74 -0.62 -16.16
C ALA A 267 5.25 -1.83 -16.97
N THR A 268 5.61 -1.92 -18.26
CA THR A 268 5.28 -3.08 -19.11
C THR A 268 5.86 -4.37 -18.53
N ARG A 269 7.13 -4.36 -18.11
CA ARG A 269 7.78 -5.52 -17.51
C ARG A 269 7.09 -5.96 -16.22
N ILE A 270 6.65 -5.01 -15.38
CA ILE A 270 5.90 -5.32 -14.17
C ILE A 270 4.56 -5.99 -14.53
N LEU A 271 3.82 -5.45 -15.51
CA LEU A 271 2.56 -6.05 -15.95
C LEU A 271 2.75 -7.47 -16.51
N ASP A 272 3.80 -7.68 -17.32
CA ASP A 272 4.15 -9.01 -17.84
C ASP A 272 4.44 -10.00 -16.70
N LEU A 273 5.08 -9.56 -15.62
CA LEU A 273 5.33 -10.39 -14.44
C LEU A 273 4.06 -10.69 -13.63
N PHE A 274 3.09 -9.79 -13.65
CA PHE A 274 1.79 -10.02 -13.01
C PHE A 274 0.90 -10.95 -13.84
N SER A 275 1.13 -11.07 -15.15
CA SER A 275 0.43 -12.05 -15.99
C SER A 275 0.70 -13.52 -15.59
N HIS A 276 1.76 -13.78 -14.84
CA HIS A 276 2.12 -15.10 -14.32
C HIS A 276 1.46 -15.35 -12.95
N PRO A 277 0.98 -16.57 -12.65
CA PRO A 277 0.32 -16.86 -11.37
C PRO A 277 1.26 -16.64 -10.17
N PHE A 278 0.70 -16.20 -9.05
CA PHE A 278 1.37 -16.16 -7.75
C PHE A 278 1.19 -17.51 -7.06
N GLN A 279 2.32 -18.18 -6.82
CA GLN A 279 2.37 -19.44 -6.09
C GLN A 279 2.30 -19.17 -4.59
N LEU A 280 1.12 -19.41 -4.01
CA LEU A 280 0.91 -19.38 -2.56
C LEU A 280 0.93 -20.82 -2.04
N GLN A 281 1.16 -21.05 -0.74
CA GLN A 281 1.50 -22.38 -0.20
C GLN A 281 0.52 -23.51 -0.56
N ARG A 282 -0.75 -23.19 -0.87
CA ARG A 282 -1.80 -24.17 -1.17
C ARG A 282 -2.55 -23.93 -2.48
N ARG A 283 -2.22 -22.89 -3.25
CA ARG A 283 -3.00 -22.49 -4.45
C ARG A 283 -2.24 -21.51 -5.33
N GLU A 284 -2.68 -21.43 -6.58
CA GLU A 284 -2.28 -20.38 -7.52
C GLU A 284 -3.31 -19.26 -7.54
N VAL A 285 -2.85 -18.01 -7.55
CA VAL A 285 -3.70 -16.81 -7.65
C VAL A 285 -3.26 -15.96 -8.84
N PHE A 286 -4.22 -15.55 -9.66
CA PHE A 286 -4.02 -14.61 -10.75
C PHE A 286 -4.50 -13.24 -10.33
N ILE A 287 -3.64 -12.24 -10.42
CA ILE A 287 -3.95 -10.85 -10.11
C ILE A 287 -3.20 -9.94 -11.06
N ASN A 288 -3.89 -8.93 -11.58
CA ASN A 288 -3.30 -7.87 -12.38
C ASN A 288 -3.03 -6.63 -11.52
N ALA A 289 -2.25 -5.70 -12.02
CA ALA A 289 -2.08 -4.39 -11.40
C ALA A 289 -2.41 -3.29 -12.41
N SER A 290 -2.96 -2.20 -11.89
CA SER A 290 -3.09 -0.94 -12.62
C SER A 290 -1.97 0.00 -12.19
N ILE A 291 -1.29 0.62 -13.15
CA ILE A 291 -0.09 1.43 -12.90
C ILE A 291 -0.27 2.86 -13.40
N GLY A 292 0.06 3.84 -12.57
CA GLY A 292 0.15 5.25 -12.94
C GLY A 292 1.60 5.71 -12.94
N ILE A 293 2.02 6.42 -13.99
CA ILE A 293 3.39 6.87 -14.18
C ILE A 293 3.43 8.40 -14.18
N THR A 294 4.28 9.01 -13.35
CA THR A 294 4.52 10.46 -13.36
C THR A 294 6.01 10.75 -13.43
N LEU A 295 6.40 11.70 -14.26
CA LEU A 295 7.76 12.21 -14.31
C LEU A 295 7.98 13.31 -13.27
N GLY A 296 9.08 13.19 -12.54
CA GLY A 296 9.63 14.25 -11.71
C GLY A 296 10.24 15.34 -12.57
N ASN A 297 9.78 16.57 -12.40
CA ASN A 297 10.34 17.75 -13.05
C ASN A 297 10.49 18.91 -12.04
N CYS A 298 11.08 20.02 -12.48
CA CYS A 298 11.30 21.20 -11.63
C CYS A 298 10.01 21.97 -11.28
N ASP A 299 8.88 21.68 -11.93
CA ASP A 299 7.61 22.39 -11.73
C ASP A 299 6.91 21.93 -10.44
N TYR A 300 7.26 20.76 -9.92
CA TYR A 300 6.73 20.27 -8.65
C TYR A 300 7.39 20.97 -7.45
N GLU A 301 6.57 21.59 -6.61
CA GLU A 301 7.02 22.16 -5.34
C GLU A 301 7.08 21.12 -4.21
N GLN A 302 6.10 20.21 -4.19
CA GLN A 302 5.85 19.27 -3.11
C GLN A 302 5.80 17.82 -3.62
N PRO A 303 6.44 16.86 -2.93
CA PRO A 303 6.42 15.44 -3.31
C PRO A 303 5.01 14.84 -3.29
N GLU A 304 4.09 15.39 -2.47
CA GLU A 304 2.70 14.96 -2.38
C GLU A 304 1.96 15.16 -3.70
N HIS A 305 2.27 16.22 -4.45
CA HIS A 305 1.66 16.49 -5.76
C HIS A 305 2.07 15.43 -6.78
N LEU A 306 3.35 15.04 -6.79
CA LEU A 306 3.87 13.97 -7.65
C LEU A 306 3.16 12.64 -7.40
N LEU A 307 3.02 12.28 -6.12
CA LEU A 307 2.37 11.03 -5.74
C LEU A 307 0.88 11.03 -6.10
N ARG A 308 0.18 12.16 -5.88
CA ARG A 308 -1.23 12.34 -6.26
C ARG A 308 -1.44 12.25 -7.77
N ASP A 309 -0.52 12.82 -8.54
CA ASP A 309 -0.63 12.84 -9.99
C ASP A 309 -0.34 11.43 -10.56
N ALA A 310 0.56 10.67 -9.94
CA ALA A 310 0.77 9.24 -10.26
C ALA A 310 -0.47 8.39 -9.90
N ASP A 311 -1.07 8.60 -8.74
CA ASP A 311 -2.34 7.96 -8.34
C ASP A 311 -3.48 8.29 -9.33
N THR A 312 -3.58 9.54 -9.78
CA THR A 312 -4.56 9.98 -10.78
C THR A 312 -4.40 9.22 -12.11
N ALA A 313 -3.15 9.03 -12.56
CA ALA A 313 -2.87 8.25 -13.77
C ALA A 313 -3.21 6.77 -13.60
N MET A 314 -2.95 6.20 -12.42
CA MET A 314 -3.31 4.81 -12.07
C MET A 314 -4.83 4.61 -12.10
N TYR A 315 -5.60 5.56 -11.55
CA TYR A 315 -7.06 5.50 -11.60
C TYR A 315 -7.60 5.51 -13.04
N ARG A 316 -7.01 6.31 -13.92
CA ARG A 316 -7.36 6.27 -15.36
C ARG A 316 -7.01 4.94 -16.01
N ALA A 317 -5.89 4.32 -15.64
CA ALA A 317 -5.55 2.97 -16.11
C ALA A 317 -6.63 1.95 -15.72
N LYS A 318 -7.17 2.05 -14.50
CA LYS A 318 -8.30 1.22 -14.05
C LYS A 318 -9.57 1.45 -14.88
N ALA A 319 -9.93 2.71 -15.13
CA ALA A 319 -11.14 3.07 -15.86
C ALA A 319 -11.11 2.61 -17.34
N LEU A 320 -9.92 2.57 -17.94
CA LEU A 320 -9.75 2.21 -19.35
C LEU A 320 -9.64 0.70 -19.61
N GLY A 321 -9.67 -0.17 -18.58
CA GLY A 321 -9.59 -1.63 -18.79
C GLY A 321 -8.90 -2.49 -17.73
N LYS A 322 -8.29 -1.91 -16.68
CA LYS A 322 -7.48 -2.64 -15.66
C LYS A 322 -6.28 -3.42 -16.27
N GLY A 323 -5.29 -3.80 -15.47
CA GLY A 323 -4.13 -4.54 -15.97
C GLY A 323 -3.26 -3.79 -16.99
N GLN A 324 -3.25 -2.46 -16.94
CA GLN A 324 -2.50 -1.61 -17.86
C GLN A 324 -1.86 -0.43 -17.10
N PHE A 325 -1.01 0.32 -17.79
CA PHE A 325 -0.43 1.54 -17.25
C PHE A 325 -0.94 2.78 -17.97
N HIS A 326 -0.89 3.92 -17.28
CA HIS A 326 -1.14 5.22 -17.90
C HIS A 326 -0.14 6.25 -17.38
N ILE A 327 0.23 7.19 -18.26
CA ILE A 327 1.17 8.26 -17.93
C ILE A 327 0.37 9.49 -17.56
N PHE A 328 0.72 10.16 -16.47
CA PHE A 328 0.08 11.39 -16.07
C PHE A 328 0.26 12.48 -17.13
N ASP A 329 -0.88 13.02 -17.55
CA ASP A 329 -1.03 14.26 -18.32
C ASP A 329 -1.75 15.27 -17.40
N PRO A 330 -1.36 16.56 -17.35
CA PRO A 330 -2.09 17.58 -16.60
C PRO A 330 -3.61 17.64 -16.88
N GLU A 331 -4.07 17.23 -18.07
CA GLU A 331 -5.50 17.10 -18.36
C GLU A 331 -6.18 15.96 -17.55
N MET A 332 -5.41 15.03 -16.99
CA MET A 332 -5.89 13.86 -16.23
C MET A 332 -6.60 14.19 -14.93
N HIS A 333 -6.04 15.10 -14.15
CA HIS A 333 -6.64 15.52 -12.89
C HIS A 333 -8.04 16.12 -13.09
N SER A 334 -8.18 16.94 -14.15
CA SER A 334 -9.46 17.53 -14.51
C SER A 334 -10.50 16.48 -14.94
N VAL A 335 -10.09 15.38 -15.57
CA VAL A 335 -11.03 14.32 -15.99
C VAL A 335 -11.44 13.46 -14.81
N ALA A 336 -10.52 13.11 -13.90
CA ALA A 336 -10.85 12.34 -12.70
C ALA A 336 -11.86 13.11 -11.81
N LEU A 337 -11.64 14.41 -11.59
CA LEU A 337 -12.60 15.27 -10.90
C LEU A 337 -13.93 15.37 -11.66
N ARG A 338 -13.89 15.48 -13.00
CA ARG A 338 -15.11 15.51 -13.83
C ARG A 338 -15.90 14.21 -13.74
N LEU A 339 -15.24 13.05 -13.65
CA LEU A 339 -15.90 11.74 -13.50
C LEU A 339 -16.57 11.59 -12.14
N LEU A 340 -15.90 12.00 -11.06
CA LEU A 340 -16.46 11.94 -9.71
C LEU A 340 -17.65 12.91 -9.56
N GLN A 341 -17.57 14.10 -10.17
CA GLN A 341 -18.72 15.00 -10.29
C GLN A 341 -19.85 14.34 -11.09
N LEU A 342 -19.53 13.72 -12.23
CA LEU A 342 -20.52 13.10 -13.11
C LEU A 342 -21.25 11.93 -12.43
N GLU A 343 -20.57 11.14 -11.59
CA GLU A 343 -21.21 10.10 -10.76
C GLU A 343 -22.23 10.72 -9.78
N ASN A 344 -21.82 11.75 -9.04
CA ASN A 344 -22.71 12.41 -8.08
C ASN A 344 -23.92 13.04 -8.78
N ASP A 345 -23.70 13.65 -9.94
CA ASP A 345 -24.75 14.23 -10.76
C ASP A 345 -25.68 13.14 -11.32
N LEU A 346 -25.17 11.98 -11.72
CA LEU A 346 -25.93 10.81 -12.19
C LEU A 346 -26.92 10.30 -11.13
N ARG A 347 -26.50 10.21 -9.86
CA ARG A 347 -27.38 9.79 -8.75
C ARG A 347 -28.55 10.76 -8.59
N ARG A 348 -28.26 12.06 -8.64
CA ARG A 348 -29.27 13.12 -8.55
C ARG A 348 -30.19 13.16 -9.77
N ALA A 349 -29.65 12.88 -10.97
CA ALA A 349 -30.40 12.89 -12.22
C ALA A 349 -31.55 11.86 -12.23
N ILE A 350 -31.33 10.69 -11.61
CA ILE A 350 -32.36 9.66 -11.46
C ILE A 350 -33.51 10.17 -10.58
N GLU A 351 -33.19 10.78 -9.44
CA GLU A 351 -34.19 11.33 -8.50
C GLU A 351 -34.96 12.52 -9.10
N ARG A 352 -34.26 13.36 -9.87
CA ARG A 352 -34.80 14.58 -10.49
C ARG A 352 -35.45 14.36 -11.86
N GLN A 353 -35.46 13.13 -12.35
CA GLN A 353 -36.03 12.77 -13.67
C GLN A 353 -35.41 13.58 -14.82
N GLU A 354 -34.09 13.72 -14.83
CA GLU A 354 -33.34 14.50 -15.83
C GLU A 354 -33.03 13.69 -17.11
N PHE A 355 -33.49 12.44 -17.21
CA PHE A 355 -33.34 11.61 -18.40
C PHE A 355 -34.49 11.85 -19.38
N VAL A 356 -34.16 11.82 -20.67
CA VAL A 356 -35.13 11.89 -21.78
C VAL A 356 -34.81 10.81 -22.80
N LEU A 357 -35.80 10.40 -23.57
CA LEU A 357 -35.61 9.44 -24.67
C LEU A 357 -35.66 10.17 -26.01
N HIS A 358 -34.67 9.89 -26.84
CA HIS A 358 -34.71 10.15 -28.27
C HIS A 358 -34.97 8.83 -29.01
N TYR A 359 -35.51 8.91 -30.20
CA TYR A 359 -35.92 7.76 -30.98
C TYR A 359 -35.33 7.87 -32.38
N GLN A 360 -34.63 6.83 -32.82
CA GLN A 360 -34.09 6.78 -34.17
C GLN A 360 -34.89 5.79 -35.02
N PRO A 361 -35.35 6.16 -36.22
CA PRO A 361 -36.16 5.27 -37.06
C PRO A 361 -35.33 4.11 -37.62
N ILE A 362 -35.94 2.93 -37.63
CA ILE A 362 -35.45 1.72 -38.29
C ILE A 362 -36.30 1.50 -39.53
N ILE A 363 -35.67 1.47 -40.70
CA ILE A 363 -36.34 1.42 -42.01
C ILE A 363 -36.29 0.00 -42.56
N ASP A 364 -37.43 -0.50 -43.05
CA ASP A 364 -37.47 -1.68 -43.93
C ASP A 364 -36.89 -1.30 -45.29
N LEU A 365 -35.74 -1.88 -45.65
CA LEU A 365 -35.00 -1.50 -46.85
C LEU A 365 -35.70 -1.95 -48.14
N ASN A 366 -36.57 -2.96 -48.06
CA ASN A 366 -37.34 -3.44 -49.20
C ASN A 366 -38.55 -2.54 -49.48
N GLN A 367 -39.25 -2.12 -48.43
CA GLN A 367 -40.45 -1.29 -48.53
C GLN A 367 -40.14 0.21 -48.52
N GLY A 368 -38.97 0.61 -48.03
CA GLY A 368 -38.60 2.01 -47.82
C GLY A 368 -39.44 2.71 -46.76
N LYS A 369 -40.01 1.97 -45.80
CA LYS A 369 -40.92 2.49 -44.74
C LYS A 369 -40.35 2.27 -43.35
N ILE A 370 -40.81 3.06 -42.39
CA ILE A 370 -40.48 2.89 -40.97
C ILE A 370 -41.08 1.58 -40.46
N SER A 371 -40.22 0.70 -39.94
CA SER A 371 -40.55 -0.59 -39.32
C SER A 371 -40.61 -0.47 -37.79
N GLY A 372 -39.80 0.42 -37.22
CA GLY A 372 -39.75 0.64 -35.79
C GLY A 372 -38.86 1.81 -35.40
N PHE A 373 -38.62 1.95 -34.10
CA PHE A 373 -37.70 2.95 -33.56
C PHE A 373 -36.78 2.34 -32.52
N GLU A 374 -35.53 2.80 -32.46
CA GLU A 374 -34.63 2.52 -31.35
C GLU A 374 -34.72 3.64 -30.31
N ALA A 375 -35.02 3.27 -29.06
CA ALA A 375 -35.09 4.18 -27.93
C ALA A 375 -33.70 4.41 -27.34
N LEU A 376 -33.20 5.63 -27.51
CA LEU A 376 -31.87 6.05 -27.13
C LEU A 376 -31.97 7.06 -25.97
N VAL A 377 -31.46 6.66 -24.81
CA VAL A 377 -31.44 7.53 -23.63
C VAL A 377 -30.55 8.75 -23.86
N ARG A 378 -30.95 9.89 -23.32
CA ARG A 378 -30.17 11.12 -23.27
C ARG A 378 -30.31 11.71 -21.88
N TRP A 379 -29.26 12.35 -21.39
CA TRP A 379 -29.30 13.02 -20.09
C TRP A 379 -29.35 14.53 -20.28
N GLN A 380 -30.44 15.15 -19.85
CA GLN A 380 -30.61 16.60 -19.88
C GLN A 380 -30.04 17.22 -18.60
N HIS A 381 -28.73 17.43 -18.59
CA HIS A 381 -28.03 17.99 -17.44
C HIS A 381 -28.31 19.50 -17.30
N PRO A 382 -28.65 20.00 -16.08
CA PRO A 382 -29.01 21.40 -15.86
C PRO A 382 -27.98 22.42 -16.34
N THR A 383 -26.68 22.12 -16.17
CA THR A 383 -25.57 23.01 -16.57
C THR A 383 -24.84 22.59 -17.85
N ARG A 384 -24.89 21.31 -18.24
CA ARG A 384 -24.10 20.78 -19.38
C ARG A 384 -24.95 20.56 -20.64
N GLY A 385 -26.26 20.75 -20.54
CA GLY A 385 -27.18 20.47 -21.64
C GLY A 385 -27.34 18.97 -21.89
N LEU A 386 -27.49 18.58 -23.14
CA LEU A 386 -27.74 17.19 -23.52
C LEU A 386 -26.43 16.38 -23.54
N VAL A 387 -26.26 15.49 -22.57
CA VAL A 387 -25.08 14.63 -22.43
C VAL A 387 -25.32 13.31 -23.18
N SER A 388 -24.31 12.89 -23.95
CA SER A 388 -24.33 11.66 -24.76
C SER A 388 -24.20 10.39 -23.89
N PRO A 389 -24.89 9.28 -24.23
CA PRO A 389 -24.76 7.98 -23.57
C PRO A 389 -23.32 7.51 -23.37
N GLY A 390 -22.46 7.72 -24.36
CA GLY A 390 -21.07 7.26 -24.31
C GLY A 390 -20.25 7.86 -23.16
N LEU A 391 -20.70 8.97 -22.56
CA LEU A 391 -20.04 9.59 -21.42
C LEU A 391 -20.53 9.07 -20.06
N PHE A 392 -21.81 8.69 -19.95
CA PHE A 392 -22.42 8.41 -18.64
C PHE A 392 -22.83 6.93 -18.46
N ILE A 393 -23.07 6.19 -19.53
CA ILE A 393 -23.42 4.76 -19.45
C ILE A 393 -22.29 3.92 -18.84
N PRO A 394 -21.00 4.09 -19.22
CA PRO A 394 -19.92 3.33 -18.58
C PRO A 394 -19.85 3.54 -17.06
N ILE A 395 -20.04 4.78 -16.61
CA ILE A 395 -20.04 5.14 -15.19
C ILE A 395 -21.27 4.54 -14.49
N ALA A 396 -22.44 4.63 -15.12
CA ALA A 396 -23.66 4.04 -14.60
C ALA A 396 -23.55 2.52 -14.47
N GLU A 397 -22.88 1.85 -15.42
CA GLU A 397 -22.58 0.43 -15.34
C GLU A 397 -21.69 0.18 -14.13
N GLU A 398 -20.49 0.77 -14.04
CA GLU A 398 -19.52 0.57 -12.96
C GLU A 398 -20.13 0.73 -11.56
N THR A 399 -20.94 1.77 -11.38
CA THR A 399 -21.58 2.14 -10.10
C THR A 399 -22.87 1.39 -9.80
N GLY A 400 -23.41 0.65 -10.78
CA GLY A 400 -24.69 -0.08 -10.66
C GLY A 400 -25.94 0.78 -10.86
N LEU A 401 -25.78 2.07 -11.16
CA LEU A 401 -26.87 3.00 -11.49
C LEU A 401 -27.53 2.71 -12.86
N ILE A 402 -26.92 1.86 -13.69
CA ILE A 402 -27.50 1.45 -14.97
C ILE A 402 -28.83 0.70 -14.79
N ASN A 403 -29.04 0.01 -13.67
CA ASN A 403 -30.25 -0.76 -13.41
C ASN A 403 -31.50 0.13 -13.26
N PRO A 404 -31.51 1.13 -12.35
CA PRO A 404 -32.64 2.05 -12.26
C PRO A 404 -32.83 2.88 -13.54
N ILE A 405 -31.75 3.27 -14.22
CA ILE A 405 -31.85 4.00 -15.50
C ILE A 405 -32.52 3.14 -16.56
N GLY A 406 -32.05 1.91 -16.76
CA GLY A 406 -32.59 1.03 -17.79
C GLY A 406 -34.04 0.59 -17.52
N HIS A 407 -34.42 0.39 -16.25
CA HIS A 407 -35.84 0.20 -15.88
C HIS A 407 -36.70 1.40 -16.30
N TRP A 408 -36.23 2.62 -16.02
CA TRP A 408 -36.92 3.84 -16.43
C TRP A 408 -36.99 3.96 -17.97
N VAL A 409 -35.89 3.70 -18.67
CA VAL A 409 -35.82 3.74 -20.15
C VAL A 409 -36.84 2.80 -20.76
N MET A 410 -36.87 1.53 -20.33
CA MET A 410 -37.80 0.53 -20.84
C MET A 410 -39.26 0.94 -20.61
N LYS A 411 -39.58 1.42 -19.41
CA LYS A 411 -40.92 1.88 -19.06
C LYS A 411 -41.36 3.08 -19.89
N GLN A 412 -40.48 4.06 -20.11
CA GLN A 412 -40.80 5.24 -20.92
C GLN A 412 -40.92 4.89 -22.40
N ALA A 413 -40.07 4.02 -22.94
CA ALA A 413 -40.15 3.55 -24.32
C ALA A 413 -41.51 2.87 -24.58
N CYS A 414 -41.92 1.94 -23.71
CA CYS A 414 -43.21 1.27 -23.82
C CYS A 414 -44.38 2.26 -23.74
N ARG A 415 -44.36 3.19 -22.78
CA ARG A 415 -45.40 4.24 -22.65
C ARG A 415 -45.50 5.12 -23.88
N GLN A 416 -44.35 5.52 -24.45
CA GLN A 416 -44.33 6.39 -25.62
C GLN A 416 -44.92 5.68 -26.84
N LEU A 417 -44.58 4.41 -27.06
CA LEU A 417 -45.13 3.63 -28.17
C LEU A 417 -46.65 3.51 -28.07
N ILE A 418 -47.17 3.21 -26.88
CA ILE A 418 -48.62 3.16 -26.64
C ILE A 418 -49.28 4.50 -26.88
N SER A 419 -48.66 5.60 -26.44
CA SER A 419 -49.16 6.94 -26.71
C SER A 419 -49.28 7.20 -28.22
N TRP A 420 -48.32 6.74 -29.03
CA TRP A 420 -48.40 6.87 -30.48
C TRP A 420 -49.48 5.97 -31.10
N GLN A 421 -49.66 4.75 -30.61
CA GLN A 421 -50.73 3.84 -31.04
C GLN A 421 -52.12 4.38 -30.72
N GLN A 422 -52.34 4.89 -29.50
CA GLN A 422 -53.61 5.47 -29.07
C GLN A 422 -54.00 6.72 -29.87
N GLN A 423 -53.00 7.52 -30.26
CA GLN A 423 -53.18 8.68 -31.13
C GLN A 423 -53.38 8.31 -32.62
N LYS A 424 -53.33 7.01 -32.96
CA LYS A 424 -53.41 6.47 -34.33
C LYS A 424 -52.36 7.05 -35.27
N LEU A 425 -51.21 7.45 -34.72
CA LEU A 425 -50.09 7.95 -35.50
C LEU A 425 -49.29 6.80 -36.14
N VAL A 426 -49.26 5.65 -35.47
CA VAL A 426 -48.53 4.45 -35.90
C VAL A 426 -49.44 3.24 -35.89
N ASN A 427 -49.10 2.24 -36.70
CA ASN A 427 -49.79 0.95 -36.69
C ASN A 427 -49.51 0.17 -35.41
N ASP A 428 -50.44 -0.70 -35.03
CA ASP A 428 -50.33 -1.56 -33.84
C ASP A 428 -49.14 -2.54 -33.90
N ASN A 429 -48.56 -2.76 -35.09
CA ASN A 429 -47.43 -3.66 -35.31
C ASN A 429 -46.05 -2.97 -35.26
N LEU A 430 -45.99 -1.66 -35.05
CA LEU A 430 -44.73 -0.93 -34.99
C LEU A 430 -43.93 -1.38 -33.75
N SER A 431 -42.64 -1.67 -33.93
CA SER A 431 -41.77 -2.11 -32.84
C SER A 431 -40.93 -0.98 -32.24
N ILE A 432 -40.61 -1.08 -30.95
CA ILE A 432 -39.61 -0.24 -30.28
C ILE A 432 -38.48 -1.10 -29.72
N SER A 433 -37.25 -0.74 -30.08
CA SER A 433 -36.01 -1.37 -29.61
C SER A 433 -35.49 -0.66 -28.35
N VAL A 434 -35.08 -1.42 -27.35
CA VAL A 434 -34.46 -0.92 -26.11
C VAL A 434 -33.18 -1.68 -25.83
N ASN A 435 -32.08 -0.94 -25.65
CA ASN A 435 -30.79 -1.48 -25.27
C ASN A 435 -30.74 -1.98 -23.82
N LEU A 436 -30.14 -3.15 -23.62
CA LEU A 436 -29.96 -3.76 -22.31
C LEU A 436 -28.47 -3.99 -22.02
N SER A 437 -27.98 -3.37 -20.95
CA SER A 437 -26.58 -3.53 -20.53
C SER A 437 -26.27 -4.95 -20.03
N VAL A 438 -24.98 -5.33 -20.07
CA VAL A 438 -24.48 -6.61 -19.54
C VAL A 438 -24.88 -6.83 -18.08
N ARG A 439 -24.79 -5.76 -17.26
CA ARG A 439 -25.13 -5.81 -15.84
C ARG A 439 -26.62 -6.03 -15.62
N GLN A 440 -27.48 -5.42 -16.44
CA GLN A 440 -28.93 -5.64 -16.35
C GLN A 440 -29.32 -7.05 -16.83
N PHE A 441 -28.70 -7.53 -17.92
CA PHE A 441 -28.93 -8.87 -18.43
C PHE A 441 -28.58 -9.96 -17.42
N SER A 442 -27.58 -9.70 -16.57
CA SER A 442 -27.16 -10.60 -15.51
C SER A 442 -28.02 -10.53 -14.24
N GLN A 443 -29.05 -9.67 -14.17
CA GLN A 443 -29.87 -9.55 -12.97
C GLN A 443 -30.88 -10.71 -12.82
N PRO A 444 -30.95 -11.36 -11.65
CA PRO A 444 -31.90 -12.46 -11.42
C PRO A 444 -33.38 -12.06 -11.57
N ASN A 445 -33.70 -10.79 -11.30
CA ASN A 445 -35.06 -10.25 -11.33
C ASN A 445 -35.41 -9.52 -12.63
N LEU A 446 -34.60 -9.61 -13.68
CA LEU A 446 -34.83 -8.93 -14.96
C LEU A 446 -36.21 -9.27 -15.55
N ILE A 447 -36.54 -10.57 -15.60
CA ILE A 447 -37.81 -11.05 -16.17
C ILE A 447 -39.00 -10.49 -15.41
N GLU A 448 -38.93 -10.48 -14.07
CA GLU A 448 -39.98 -9.90 -13.23
C GLU A 448 -40.15 -8.39 -13.48
N GLN A 449 -39.04 -7.66 -13.68
CA GLN A 449 -39.09 -6.24 -14.00
C GLN A 449 -39.76 -5.98 -15.35
N ILE A 450 -39.44 -6.78 -16.38
CA ILE A 450 -40.04 -6.70 -17.71
C ILE A 450 -41.55 -6.99 -17.62
N ASP A 451 -41.94 -8.03 -16.89
CA ASP A 451 -43.34 -8.39 -16.69
C ASP A 451 -44.13 -7.26 -16.02
N ARG A 452 -43.55 -6.59 -15.02
CA ARG A 452 -44.16 -5.43 -14.38
C ARG A 452 -44.33 -4.27 -15.37
N VAL A 453 -43.32 -3.97 -16.19
CA VAL A 453 -43.41 -2.89 -17.19
C VAL A 453 -44.49 -3.20 -18.23
N LEU A 454 -44.55 -4.42 -18.75
CA LEU A 454 -45.57 -4.84 -19.70
C LEU A 454 -46.98 -4.80 -19.09
N ALA A 455 -47.14 -5.25 -17.84
CA ALA A 455 -48.42 -5.19 -17.13
C ALA A 455 -48.89 -3.76 -16.85
N GLU A 456 -47.97 -2.85 -16.50
CA GLU A 456 -48.28 -1.44 -16.23
C GLU A 456 -48.60 -0.65 -17.50
N THR A 457 -47.93 -0.97 -18.61
CA THR A 457 -48.12 -0.25 -19.87
C THR A 457 -49.24 -0.84 -20.71
N LEU A 458 -49.49 -2.15 -20.61
CA LEU A 458 -50.38 -2.93 -21.48
C LEU A 458 -49.89 -2.98 -22.94
N LEU A 459 -48.58 -2.88 -23.16
CA LEU A 459 -47.98 -3.03 -24.50
C LEU A 459 -48.09 -4.48 -24.95
N ASN A 460 -48.41 -4.71 -26.23
CA ASN A 460 -48.24 -6.03 -26.84
C ASN A 460 -46.74 -6.41 -26.80
N PRO A 461 -46.34 -7.51 -26.14
CA PRO A 461 -44.93 -7.89 -26.03
C PRO A 461 -44.19 -8.01 -27.37
N GLN A 462 -44.89 -8.35 -28.45
CA GLN A 462 -44.31 -8.45 -29.80
C GLN A 462 -43.79 -7.12 -30.34
N CYS A 463 -44.32 -6.00 -29.83
CA CYS A 463 -43.87 -4.66 -30.19
C CYS A 463 -42.59 -4.25 -29.45
N LEU A 464 -42.19 -4.96 -28.40
CA LEU A 464 -40.94 -4.69 -27.69
C LEU A 464 -39.81 -5.56 -28.27
N LYS A 465 -38.73 -4.89 -28.67
CA LYS A 465 -37.46 -5.52 -29.06
C LYS A 465 -36.40 -5.19 -28.02
N LEU A 466 -35.70 -6.18 -27.51
CA LEU A 466 -34.58 -5.98 -26.60
C LEU A 466 -33.27 -6.22 -27.34
N GLU A 467 -32.36 -5.26 -27.22
CA GLU A 467 -31.05 -5.31 -27.86
C GLU A 467 -29.99 -5.63 -26.81
N ILE A 468 -29.19 -6.66 -27.07
CA ILE A 468 -28.13 -7.14 -26.16
C ILE A 468 -26.83 -7.28 -26.94
N THR A 469 -25.72 -6.86 -26.34
CA THR A 469 -24.42 -7.03 -26.96
C THR A 469 -23.98 -8.49 -26.96
N GLU A 470 -23.13 -8.86 -27.91
CA GLU A 470 -22.53 -10.20 -27.99
C GLU A 470 -21.84 -10.62 -26.68
N SER A 471 -21.11 -9.70 -26.05
CA SER A 471 -20.41 -9.93 -24.78
C SER A 471 -21.37 -10.25 -23.63
N ALA A 472 -22.57 -9.66 -23.61
CA ALA A 472 -23.58 -9.92 -22.57
C ALA A 472 -24.03 -11.38 -22.55
N ILE A 473 -24.06 -12.02 -23.72
CA ILE A 473 -24.47 -13.42 -23.89
C ILE A 473 -23.30 -14.35 -23.49
N MET A 474 -22.08 -13.99 -23.84
CA MET A 474 -20.88 -14.81 -23.62
C MET A 474 -20.45 -14.89 -22.16
N ASP A 475 -20.60 -13.82 -21.39
CA ASP A 475 -20.17 -13.75 -19.98
C ASP A 475 -20.89 -14.77 -19.06
N ASN A 476 -22.09 -15.25 -19.43
CA ASN A 476 -22.86 -16.21 -18.63
C ASN A 476 -23.77 -17.11 -19.49
N SER A 477 -23.18 -17.98 -20.30
CA SER A 477 -23.89 -18.76 -21.34
C SER A 477 -25.07 -19.62 -20.83
N GLN A 478 -24.97 -20.23 -19.65
CA GLN A 478 -26.03 -21.10 -19.12
C GLN A 478 -27.22 -20.31 -18.56
N SER A 479 -26.95 -19.19 -17.89
CA SER A 479 -28.03 -18.30 -17.41
C SER A 479 -28.65 -17.52 -18.56
N ALA A 480 -27.84 -17.09 -19.53
CA ALA A 480 -28.30 -16.40 -20.75
C ALA A 480 -29.31 -17.25 -21.52
N ALA A 481 -29.05 -18.55 -21.73
CA ALA A 481 -29.98 -19.45 -22.40
C ALA A 481 -31.38 -19.45 -21.74
N THR A 482 -31.41 -19.50 -20.41
CA THR A 482 -32.65 -19.51 -19.62
C THR A 482 -33.40 -18.18 -19.75
N ILE A 483 -32.69 -17.06 -19.63
CA ILE A 483 -33.27 -15.72 -19.76
C ILE A 483 -33.85 -15.51 -21.16
N LEU A 484 -33.11 -15.87 -22.21
CA LEU A 484 -33.55 -15.75 -23.59
C LEU A 484 -34.79 -16.61 -23.86
N GLU A 485 -34.85 -17.83 -23.31
CA GLU A 485 -36.05 -18.67 -23.43
C GLU A 485 -37.27 -18.06 -22.72
N GLU A 486 -37.08 -17.47 -21.54
CA GLU A 486 -38.15 -16.78 -20.80
C GLU A 486 -38.67 -15.53 -21.53
N LEU A 487 -37.79 -14.75 -22.15
CA LEU A 487 -38.17 -13.61 -22.99
C LEU A 487 -38.96 -14.06 -24.21
N ARG A 488 -38.54 -15.16 -24.84
CA ARG A 488 -39.24 -15.76 -25.98
C ARG A 488 -40.62 -16.30 -25.62
N LYS A 489 -40.81 -16.92 -24.45
CA LYS A 489 -42.13 -17.37 -23.97
C LYS A 489 -43.13 -16.22 -23.87
N ARG A 490 -42.63 -15.00 -23.62
CA ARG A 490 -43.40 -13.76 -23.57
C ARG A 490 -43.59 -13.13 -24.95
N GLN A 491 -43.06 -13.73 -26.01
CA GLN A 491 -43.11 -13.23 -27.38
C GLN A 491 -42.40 -11.87 -27.55
N ILE A 492 -41.40 -11.59 -26.72
CA ILE A 492 -40.53 -10.43 -26.85
C ILE A 492 -39.45 -10.76 -27.88
N HIS A 493 -39.24 -9.88 -28.84
CA HIS A 493 -38.23 -10.07 -29.88
C HIS A 493 -36.84 -9.69 -29.37
N LEU A 494 -35.82 -10.42 -29.82
CA LEU A 494 -34.45 -10.27 -29.38
C LEU A 494 -33.53 -9.90 -30.55
N SER A 495 -32.68 -8.90 -30.32
CA SER A 495 -31.67 -8.46 -31.26
C SER A 495 -30.28 -8.54 -30.64
N ILE A 496 -29.32 -9.05 -31.41
CA ILE A 496 -27.91 -8.99 -31.04
C ILE A 496 -27.31 -7.72 -31.60
N ASP A 497 -26.73 -6.91 -30.72
CA ASP A 497 -26.09 -5.64 -31.03
C ASP A 497 -24.55 -5.78 -31.16
N ASP A 498 -23.93 -4.85 -31.87
CA ASP A 498 -22.48 -4.77 -32.12
C ASP A 498 -21.85 -6.03 -32.73
N PHE A 499 -22.59 -6.78 -33.56
CA PHE A 499 -22.15 -8.08 -34.05
C PHE A 499 -20.87 -8.00 -34.91
N GLY A 500 -19.87 -8.83 -34.58
CA GLY A 500 -18.61 -8.95 -35.32
C GLY A 500 -17.46 -8.09 -34.77
N THR A 501 -17.69 -7.33 -33.69
CA THR A 501 -16.64 -6.58 -32.98
C THR A 501 -15.93 -7.39 -31.89
N GLY A 502 -16.47 -8.57 -31.51
CA GLY A 502 -15.96 -9.46 -30.46
C GLY A 502 -15.56 -10.87 -30.92
N TYR A 503 -15.36 -11.79 -29.96
CA TYR A 503 -15.01 -13.20 -30.22
C TYR A 503 -16.26 -14.03 -30.59
N SER A 504 -16.65 -13.99 -31.87
CA SER A 504 -17.83 -14.68 -32.36
C SER A 504 -17.70 -16.19 -32.28
N SER A 505 -18.33 -16.78 -31.26
CA SER A 505 -18.57 -18.22 -31.21
C SER A 505 -19.89 -18.51 -31.92
N LEU A 506 -19.84 -18.66 -33.25
CA LEU A 506 -20.98 -19.02 -34.12
C LEU A 506 -21.80 -20.22 -33.59
N SER A 507 -21.14 -21.13 -32.89
CA SER A 507 -21.73 -22.28 -32.20
C SER A 507 -22.83 -21.87 -31.19
N TYR A 508 -22.66 -20.74 -30.49
CA TYR A 508 -23.60 -20.24 -29.51
C TYR A 508 -24.78 -19.50 -30.14
N LEU A 509 -24.55 -18.74 -31.21
CA LEU A 509 -25.64 -18.11 -31.98
C LEU A 509 -26.66 -19.13 -32.47
N HIS A 510 -26.21 -20.31 -32.94
CA HIS A 510 -27.14 -21.37 -33.33
C HIS A 510 -27.99 -21.88 -32.16
N SER A 511 -27.45 -21.89 -30.94
CA SER A 511 -28.18 -22.31 -29.74
C SER A 511 -29.17 -21.23 -29.25
N PHE A 512 -28.89 -19.96 -29.53
CA PHE A 512 -29.70 -18.83 -29.12
C PHE A 512 -30.61 -18.40 -30.27
N ARG A 513 -31.87 -18.82 -30.21
CA ARG A 513 -32.91 -18.43 -31.20
C ARG A 513 -33.27 -16.94 -31.06
N VAL A 514 -32.39 -16.07 -31.56
CA VAL A 514 -32.61 -14.61 -31.65
C VAL A 514 -33.27 -14.26 -32.98
N ASP A 515 -33.94 -13.11 -33.05
CA ASP A 515 -34.73 -12.73 -34.22
C ASP A 515 -33.95 -11.83 -35.18
N LEU A 516 -33.09 -10.97 -34.62
CA LEU A 516 -32.42 -9.89 -35.33
C LEU A 516 -30.93 -9.85 -35.01
N LEU A 517 -30.15 -9.47 -36.00
CA LEU A 517 -28.71 -9.26 -35.88
C LEU A 517 -28.37 -7.87 -36.43
N LYS A 518 -27.83 -7.01 -35.57
CA LYS A 518 -27.39 -5.65 -35.94
C LYS A 518 -25.93 -5.67 -36.36
N ILE A 519 -25.66 -5.14 -37.54
CA ILE A 519 -24.32 -4.99 -38.11
C ILE A 519 -23.78 -3.64 -37.65
N ASP A 520 -22.68 -3.68 -36.88
CA ASP A 520 -22.06 -2.47 -36.34
C ASP A 520 -21.66 -1.47 -37.44
N LYS A 521 -21.81 -0.18 -37.10
CA LYS A 521 -21.52 0.95 -37.99
C LYS A 521 -20.11 0.92 -38.56
N SER A 522 -19.11 0.38 -37.83
CA SER A 522 -17.72 0.35 -38.29
C SER A 522 -17.54 -0.49 -39.56
N PHE A 523 -18.41 -1.48 -39.78
CA PHE A 523 -18.44 -2.25 -41.02
C PHE A 523 -19.12 -1.47 -42.14
N VAL A 524 -20.25 -0.82 -41.85
CA VAL A 524 -21.03 -0.04 -42.84
C VAL A 524 -20.25 1.18 -43.34
N GLN A 525 -19.46 1.83 -42.49
CA GLN A 525 -18.59 2.94 -42.89
C GLN A 525 -17.49 2.52 -43.88
N ARG A 526 -17.07 1.24 -43.88
CA ARG A 526 -16.03 0.71 -44.79
C ARG A 526 -16.55 0.41 -46.20
N LEU A 527 -17.86 0.49 -46.44
CA LEU A 527 -18.49 0.28 -47.75
C LEU A 527 -18.11 1.34 -48.80
N ASN A 528 -17.60 2.50 -48.38
CA ASN A 528 -17.21 3.60 -49.27
C ASN A 528 -15.83 3.39 -49.95
N GLY A 529 -15.14 2.27 -49.70
CA GLY A 529 -13.78 1.97 -50.19
C GLY A 529 -13.71 1.03 -51.41
N THR A 530 -12.49 0.86 -51.96
CA THR A 530 -12.18 -0.07 -53.05
C THR A 530 -12.54 -1.52 -52.69
N SER A 531 -12.93 -2.28 -53.72
CA SER A 531 -13.63 -3.58 -53.72
C SER A 531 -13.06 -4.75 -52.89
N SER A 532 -11.97 -4.58 -52.12
CA SER A 532 -11.40 -5.65 -51.28
C SER A 532 -11.99 -5.76 -49.87
N ASN A 533 -12.67 -4.73 -49.35
CA ASN A 533 -13.18 -4.70 -47.96
C ASN A 533 -14.67 -5.02 -47.81
N LEU A 534 -15.34 -5.44 -48.89
CA LEU A 534 -16.75 -5.86 -48.87
C LEU A 534 -16.96 -7.21 -48.14
N GLY A 535 -15.92 -7.93 -47.70
CA GLY A 535 -16.03 -9.36 -47.36
C GLY A 535 -16.91 -9.70 -46.15
N LEU A 536 -17.02 -8.83 -45.14
CA LEU A 536 -17.68 -9.19 -43.87
C LEU A 536 -19.20 -8.96 -43.88
N ILE A 537 -19.70 -7.88 -44.46
CA ILE A 537 -21.15 -7.57 -44.46
C ILE A 537 -21.96 -8.66 -45.18
N PRO A 538 -21.62 -9.11 -46.41
CA PRO A 538 -22.32 -10.20 -47.08
C PRO A 538 -22.25 -11.50 -46.28
N ALA A 539 -21.13 -11.77 -45.59
CA ALA A 539 -20.99 -12.94 -44.74
C ALA A 539 -21.94 -12.87 -43.54
N ILE A 540 -22.01 -11.72 -42.86
CA ILE A 540 -22.91 -11.50 -41.71
C ILE A 540 -24.38 -11.60 -42.14
N ILE A 541 -24.76 -11.00 -43.27
CA ILE A 541 -26.12 -11.13 -43.82
C ILE A 541 -26.43 -12.59 -44.15
N SER A 542 -25.48 -13.31 -44.76
CA SER A 542 -25.65 -14.73 -45.08
C SER A 542 -25.77 -15.60 -43.83
N ILE A 543 -25.03 -15.30 -42.76
CA ILE A 543 -25.16 -15.97 -41.45
C ILE A 543 -26.56 -15.74 -40.89
N ALA A 544 -27.03 -14.49 -40.88
CA ALA A 544 -28.38 -14.15 -40.40
C ALA A 544 -29.44 -14.96 -41.16
N GLN A 545 -29.40 -14.95 -42.49
CA GLN A 545 -30.33 -15.70 -43.35
C GLN A 545 -30.27 -17.22 -43.11
N THR A 546 -29.07 -17.79 -42.99
CA THR A 546 -28.87 -19.23 -42.76
C THR A 546 -29.42 -19.67 -41.41
N MET A 547 -29.39 -18.79 -40.41
CA MET A 547 -29.92 -19.02 -39.07
C MET A 547 -31.40 -18.64 -38.93
N GLY A 548 -32.05 -18.17 -40.00
CA GLY A 548 -33.45 -17.73 -39.97
C GLY A 548 -33.68 -16.40 -39.24
N MET A 549 -32.62 -15.59 -39.08
CA MET A 549 -32.62 -14.28 -38.44
C MET A 549 -32.69 -13.19 -39.51
N LYS A 550 -33.15 -11.99 -39.14
CA LYS A 550 -33.12 -10.80 -40.00
C LYS A 550 -31.91 -9.93 -39.67
N ALA A 551 -31.38 -9.22 -40.66
CA ALA A 551 -30.24 -8.33 -40.49
C ALA A 551 -30.65 -6.84 -40.48
N ILE A 552 -30.12 -6.07 -39.52
CA ILE A 552 -30.21 -4.61 -39.49
C ILE A 552 -28.81 -4.02 -39.72
N ALA A 553 -28.65 -3.10 -40.66
CA ALA A 553 -27.40 -2.38 -40.84
C ALA A 553 -27.43 -0.99 -40.17
N GLU A 554 -26.45 -0.72 -39.30
CA GLU A 554 -26.35 0.56 -38.59
C GLU A 554 -25.38 1.55 -39.22
N GLY A 555 -25.56 2.84 -38.93
CA GLY A 555 -24.65 3.88 -39.40
C GLY A 555 -24.69 4.12 -40.91
N ILE A 556 -25.86 3.94 -41.54
CA ILE A 556 -26.06 4.30 -42.94
C ILE A 556 -26.09 5.83 -43.05
N GLU A 557 -25.09 6.40 -43.69
CA GLU A 557 -24.90 7.85 -43.83
C GLU A 557 -25.02 8.31 -45.30
N THR A 558 -24.79 7.41 -46.28
CA THR A 558 -24.79 7.75 -47.70
C THR A 558 -25.76 6.91 -48.52
N THR A 559 -26.30 7.48 -49.60
CA THR A 559 -27.15 6.76 -50.55
C THR A 559 -26.42 5.58 -51.21
N GLN A 560 -25.09 5.66 -51.36
CA GLN A 560 -24.29 4.56 -51.91
C GLN A 560 -24.30 3.33 -50.99
N GLN A 561 -24.14 3.53 -49.68
CA GLN A 561 -24.25 2.47 -48.67
C GLN A 561 -25.64 1.83 -48.72
N LEU A 562 -26.70 2.65 -48.77
CA LEU A 562 -28.08 2.17 -48.88
C LEU A 562 -28.28 1.27 -50.11
N ILE A 563 -27.81 1.71 -51.29
CA ILE A 563 -27.94 0.92 -52.53
C ILE A 563 -27.18 -0.41 -52.43
N GLN A 564 -25.98 -0.41 -51.85
CA GLN A 564 -25.21 -1.63 -51.67
C GLN A 564 -25.88 -2.59 -50.68
N LEU A 565 -26.41 -2.10 -49.57
CA LEU A 565 -27.12 -2.92 -48.58
C LEU A 565 -28.42 -3.49 -49.14
N LYS A 566 -29.17 -2.71 -49.95
CA LYS A 566 -30.33 -3.22 -50.71
C LYS A 566 -29.92 -4.33 -51.69
N LYS A 567 -28.79 -4.19 -52.41
CA LYS A 567 -28.27 -5.23 -53.32
C LYS A 567 -27.86 -6.52 -52.59
N LEU A 568 -27.40 -6.40 -51.35
CA LEU A 568 -27.04 -7.53 -50.50
C LEU A 568 -28.26 -8.17 -49.80
N ASN A 569 -29.48 -7.71 -50.09
CA ASN A 569 -30.72 -8.17 -49.47
C ASN A 569 -30.72 -8.03 -47.93
N CYS A 570 -30.18 -6.93 -47.42
CA CYS A 570 -30.31 -6.59 -46.00
C CYS A 570 -31.77 -6.17 -45.69
N ASP A 571 -32.35 -6.69 -44.61
CA ASP A 571 -33.77 -6.49 -44.30
C ASP A 571 -34.08 -5.06 -43.82
N PHE A 572 -33.27 -4.56 -42.88
CA PHE A 572 -33.50 -3.28 -42.23
C PHE A 572 -32.25 -2.41 -42.21
N GLY A 573 -32.44 -1.09 -42.11
CA GLY A 573 -31.36 -0.13 -42.01
C GLY A 573 -31.68 1.00 -41.06
N GLN A 574 -30.63 1.52 -40.43
CA GLN A 574 -30.67 2.63 -39.50
C GLN A 574 -29.43 3.52 -39.70
N GLY A 575 -29.61 4.84 -39.59
CA GLY A 575 -28.50 5.77 -39.73
C GLY A 575 -28.95 7.19 -40.06
N TYR A 576 -27.98 8.10 -40.11
CA TYR A 576 -28.21 9.54 -40.28
C TYR A 576 -28.67 9.92 -41.68
N LEU A 577 -28.53 9.01 -42.67
CA LEU A 577 -29.16 9.19 -43.98
C LEU A 577 -30.68 9.34 -43.86
N PHE A 578 -31.31 8.62 -42.93
CA PHE A 578 -32.76 8.65 -42.71
C PHE A 578 -33.13 9.74 -41.71
N SER A 579 -32.54 9.68 -40.52
CA SER A 579 -32.73 10.67 -39.47
C SER A 579 -31.71 10.48 -38.34
N GLU A 580 -31.31 11.58 -37.73
CA GLU A 580 -30.66 11.55 -36.41
C GLU A 580 -31.68 11.15 -35.32
N PRO A 581 -31.24 10.75 -34.11
CA PRO A 581 -32.15 10.47 -33.00
C PRO A 581 -33.00 11.68 -32.61
N LEU A 582 -34.32 11.58 -32.81
CA LEU A 582 -35.29 12.66 -32.63
C LEU A 582 -36.00 12.59 -31.28
N ASN A 583 -36.40 13.74 -30.73
CA ASN A 583 -37.30 13.76 -29.58
C ASN A 583 -38.72 13.28 -29.97
N SER A 584 -39.57 12.97 -29.00
CA SER A 584 -40.91 12.44 -29.26
C SER A 584 -41.81 13.33 -30.13
N LYS A 585 -41.64 14.67 -30.10
CA LYS A 585 -42.42 15.59 -30.93
C LYS A 585 -41.99 15.55 -32.40
N ASN A 586 -40.69 15.60 -32.64
CA ASN A 586 -40.12 15.56 -33.99
C ASN A 586 -40.36 14.19 -34.65
N VAL A 587 -40.44 13.12 -33.87
CA VAL A 587 -40.84 11.79 -34.38
C VAL A 587 -42.26 11.82 -34.94
N VAL A 588 -43.19 12.51 -34.29
CA VAL A 588 -44.57 12.66 -34.80
C VAL A 588 -44.58 13.38 -36.14
N GLU A 589 -43.78 14.43 -36.29
CA GLU A 589 -43.64 15.15 -37.57
C GLU A 589 -43.06 14.23 -38.67
N LEU A 590 -42.05 13.42 -38.34
CA LEU A 590 -41.46 12.46 -39.26
C LEU A 590 -42.45 11.36 -39.69
N ILE A 591 -43.26 10.86 -38.76
CA ILE A 591 -44.28 9.85 -39.08
C ILE A 591 -45.38 10.47 -39.96
N THR A 592 -45.79 11.70 -39.65
CA THR A 592 -46.88 12.39 -40.37
C THR A 592 -46.49 12.76 -41.81
N SER A 593 -45.19 12.97 -42.08
CA SER A 593 -44.73 13.26 -43.44
C SER A 593 -44.67 12.01 -44.35
N ASP A 594 -44.92 10.82 -43.81
CA ASP A 594 -44.89 9.51 -44.49
C ASP A 594 -43.72 9.36 -45.49
N PRO A 595 -42.46 9.56 -45.03
CA PRO A 595 -41.29 9.53 -45.89
C PRO A 595 -41.04 8.13 -46.44
N HIS A 596 -40.60 8.08 -47.70
CA HIS A 596 -40.24 6.86 -48.43
C HIS A 596 -38.80 6.94 -48.94
N TRP A 597 -37.99 5.91 -48.65
CA TRP A 597 -36.54 5.87 -48.95
C TRP A 597 -36.08 4.77 -49.92
#